data_AF-A0A5C2SS26-F1
#
_entry.id   AF-A0A5C2SS26-F1
#
_cell.length_a   1.000
_cell.length_b   1.000
_cell.length_c   1.000
_cell.angle_alpha   90.00
_cell.angle_beta   90.00
_cell.angle_gamma   90.00
#
_symmetry.space_group_name_H-M   'P 1'
#
loop_
_entity.id
_entity.type
_entity.pdbx_description
1 polymer ?
#
loop_
_entity_poly.entity_id
_entity_poly.type
_entity_poly.pdbx_seq_one_letter_code
_entity_poly.pdbx_strand_id
1 'polypeptide(L)'
;MAIAQEFPHLIAGFDLVGAEDSLKLAEPLLKFIERQKELGLHIPFMFHAGETLGDGSPADMNLYDAILLGTKRIGHGFSLYKHPRLMELCKEREICIEVCPISNEILRLCGSMPMHPLPALMNQGLHVALCSDDPSIFGNMGLSFDFFQVFVASEVNTLATLREFVWDSIRFSSLSDDEKSRAYGMLELQWSKFIHYILTTYGNVEDAH
;
A
#
# COMPACT_ATOMS: atom_id res chain seq x y z
N MET A 1 -14.67 -10.85 17.05
CA MET A 1 -15.48 -9.61 16.86
C MET A 1 -15.78 -8.87 18.16
N ALA A 2 -15.66 -9.48 19.35
CA ALA A 2 -15.90 -8.79 20.62
C ALA A 2 -15.10 -7.46 20.77
N ILE A 3 -13.81 -7.47 20.38
CA ILE A 3 -12.96 -6.27 20.44
C ILE A 3 -13.53 -5.13 19.57
N ALA A 4 -14.04 -5.43 18.37
CA ALA A 4 -14.64 -4.42 17.50
C ALA A 4 -15.96 -3.87 18.06
N GLN A 5 -16.70 -4.65 18.85
CA GLN A 5 -17.90 -4.17 19.54
C GLN A 5 -17.55 -3.27 20.73
N GLU A 6 -16.48 -3.60 21.45
CA GLU A 6 -16.04 -2.87 22.65
C GLU A 6 -15.28 -1.59 22.30
N PHE A 7 -14.45 -1.64 21.25
CA PHE A 7 -13.56 -0.55 20.84
C PHE A 7 -13.63 -0.25 19.33
N PRO A 8 -14.81 0.13 18.79
CA PRO A 8 -15.00 0.33 17.35
C PRO A 8 -14.10 1.42 16.75
N HIS A 9 -13.69 2.40 17.56
CA HIS A 9 -12.81 3.51 17.15
C HIS A 9 -11.33 3.13 17.10
N LEU A 10 -10.93 1.95 17.59
CA LEU A 10 -9.54 1.46 17.56
C LEU A 10 -9.30 0.42 16.47
N ILE A 11 -10.36 -0.15 15.88
CA ILE A 11 -10.25 -1.24 14.90
C ILE A 11 -10.46 -0.67 13.50
N ALA A 12 -9.36 -0.53 12.76
CA ALA A 12 -9.37 -0.04 11.38
C ALA A 12 -9.90 -1.08 10.37
N GLY A 13 -9.66 -2.37 10.64
CA GLY A 13 -10.06 -3.44 9.73
C GLY A 13 -9.59 -4.82 10.17
N PHE A 14 -9.68 -5.76 9.24
CA PHE A 14 -9.24 -7.14 9.39
C PHE A 14 -8.40 -7.58 8.20
N ASP A 15 -7.40 -8.41 8.47
CA ASP A 15 -6.43 -8.93 7.51
C ASP A 15 -6.06 -10.39 7.85
N LEU A 16 -5.56 -11.12 6.86
CA LEU A 16 -4.99 -12.46 6.98
C LEU A 16 -3.52 -12.43 6.54
N VAL A 17 -2.63 -12.68 7.50
CA VAL A 17 -1.17 -12.67 7.30
C VAL A 17 -0.60 -14.09 7.35
N GLY A 18 0.55 -14.30 6.69
CA GLY A 18 1.28 -15.56 6.67
C GLY A 18 1.72 -15.96 5.26
N ALA A 19 2.25 -17.18 5.11
CA ALA A 19 2.68 -17.69 3.80
C ALA A 19 1.49 -17.84 2.85
N GLU A 20 1.35 -16.90 1.92
CA GLU A 20 0.14 -16.69 1.14
C GLU A 20 -0.27 -17.90 0.30
N ASP A 21 0.70 -18.69 -0.21
CA ASP A 21 0.45 -19.90 -0.99
C ASP A 21 -0.42 -20.95 -0.25
N SER A 22 -0.49 -20.86 1.07
CA SER A 22 -1.29 -21.77 1.91
C SER A 22 -2.63 -21.19 2.36
N LEU A 23 -2.88 -19.90 2.11
CA LEU A 23 -4.07 -19.18 2.55
C LEU A 23 -5.15 -19.19 1.46
N LYS A 24 -6.39 -19.48 1.85
CA LYS A 24 -7.57 -19.36 0.98
C LYS A 24 -8.52 -18.34 1.59
N LEU A 25 -8.67 -17.20 0.93
CA LEU A 25 -9.47 -16.09 1.44
C LEU A 25 -10.97 -16.43 1.49
N ALA A 26 -11.55 -16.96 0.43
CA ALA A 26 -13.02 -17.02 0.26
C ALA A 26 -13.81 -17.65 1.43
N GLU A 27 -13.62 -18.94 1.76
CA GLU A 27 -14.57 -19.66 2.63
C GLU A 27 -14.62 -19.13 4.09
N PRO A 28 -13.49 -18.92 4.80
CA PRO A 28 -13.52 -18.39 6.16
C PRO A 28 -14.07 -16.96 6.22
N LEU A 29 -13.80 -16.15 5.18
CA LEU A 29 -14.18 -14.74 5.16
C LEU A 29 -15.65 -14.53 4.82
N LEU A 30 -16.28 -15.41 4.04
CA LEU A 30 -17.73 -15.36 3.85
C LEU A 30 -18.48 -15.58 5.18
N LYS A 31 -18.04 -16.55 5.99
CA LYS A 31 -18.56 -16.76 7.35
C LYS A 31 -18.29 -15.55 8.25
N PHE A 32 -17.14 -14.89 8.09
CA PHE A 32 -16.84 -13.65 8.81
C PHE A 32 -17.81 -12.52 8.41
N ILE A 33 -18.10 -12.33 7.12
CA ILE A 33 -19.09 -11.34 6.65
C ILE A 33 -20.48 -11.63 7.20
N GLU A 34 -20.92 -12.89 7.17
CA GLU A 34 -22.20 -13.30 7.76
C GLU A 34 -22.27 -12.94 9.25
N ARG A 35 -21.21 -13.25 9.99
CA ARG A 35 -21.15 -12.92 11.42
C ARG A 35 -21.16 -11.42 11.70
N GLN A 36 -20.53 -10.60 10.84
CA GLN A 36 -20.63 -9.14 10.94
C GLN A 36 -22.08 -8.67 10.82
N LYS A 37 -22.82 -9.21 9.83
CA LYS A 37 -24.23 -8.88 9.60
C LYS A 37 -25.11 -9.27 10.79
N GLU A 38 -24.92 -10.47 11.34
CA GLU A 38 -25.64 -10.94 12.54
C GLU A 38 -25.44 -10.01 13.74
N LEU A 39 -24.25 -9.42 13.87
CA LEU A 39 -23.89 -8.55 14.99
C LEU A 39 -24.13 -7.06 14.70
N GLY A 40 -24.61 -6.70 13.51
CA GLY A 40 -24.78 -5.30 13.11
C GLY A 40 -23.47 -4.52 13.03
N LEU A 41 -22.36 -5.20 12.70
CA LEU A 41 -21.03 -4.62 12.58
C LEU A 41 -20.61 -4.46 11.13
N HIS A 42 -19.66 -3.54 10.92
CA HIS A 42 -18.93 -3.43 9.66
C HIS A 42 -17.44 -3.24 9.97
N ILE A 43 -16.64 -4.24 9.62
CA ILE A 43 -15.19 -4.28 9.77
C ILE A 43 -14.61 -4.36 8.36
N PRO A 44 -13.95 -3.29 7.88
CA PRO A 44 -13.32 -3.28 6.56
C PRO A 44 -12.22 -4.33 6.44
N PHE A 45 -11.99 -4.82 5.23
CA PHE A 45 -10.84 -5.67 4.94
C PHE A 45 -9.67 -4.88 4.37
N MET A 46 -8.46 -5.34 4.70
CA MET A 46 -7.18 -4.80 4.22
C MET A 46 -6.24 -5.97 3.95
N PHE A 47 -6.55 -6.76 2.92
CA PHE A 47 -5.87 -8.04 2.71
C PHE A 47 -4.45 -7.90 2.19
N HIS A 48 -3.52 -8.67 2.75
CA HIS A 48 -2.38 -9.17 1.99
C HIS A 48 -2.90 -10.02 0.82
N ALA A 49 -2.49 -9.66 -0.40
CA ALA A 49 -2.83 -10.44 -1.59
C ALA A 49 -1.82 -10.26 -2.72
N GLY A 50 -1.50 -11.35 -3.40
CA GLY A 50 -0.65 -11.37 -4.59
C GLY A 50 0.83 -11.10 -4.31
N GLU A 51 1.32 -11.38 -3.11
CA GLU A 51 2.75 -11.33 -2.77
C GLU A 51 3.46 -12.59 -3.32
N THR A 52 3.51 -12.72 -4.64
CA THR A 52 4.02 -13.94 -5.29
C THR A 52 4.65 -13.70 -6.66
N LEU A 53 5.57 -14.58 -7.03
CA LEU A 53 6.08 -14.70 -8.40
C LEU A 53 5.14 -15.49 -9.32
N GLY A 54 4.18 -16.22 -8.76
CA GLY A 54 3.22 -17.03 -9.50
C GLY A 54 2.28 -16.23 -10.40
N ASP A 55 1.72 -16.91 -11.39
CA ASP A 55 0.63 -16.46 -12.24
C ASP A 55 -0.40 -17.59 -12.29
N GLY A 56 -1.59 -17.36 -11.77
CA GLY A 56 -2.60 -18.39 -11.51
C GLY A 56 -2.26 -19.32 -10.33
N SER A 57 -1.29 -18.98 -9.48
CA SER A 57 -1.03 -19.71 -8.23
C SER A 57 -2.11 -19.41 -7.18
N PRO A 58 -2.25 -20.22 -6.11
CA PRO A 58 -3.20 -19.92 -5.03
C PRO A 58 -3.04 -18.52 -4.43
N ALA A 59 -1.80 -18.08 -4.17
CA ALA A 59 -1.52 -16.72 -3.69
C ALA A 59 -1.93 -15.65 -4.72
N ASP A 60 -1.64 -15.86 -6.00
CA ASP A 60 -2.02 -14.92 -7.06
C ASP A 60 -3.55 -14.78 -7.17
N MET A 61 -4.29 -15.89 -6.99
CA MET A 61 -5.74 -15.89 -7.02
C MET A 61 -6.39 -15.11 -5.86
N ASN A 62 -5.68 -14.88 -4.75
CA ASN A 62 -6.19 -14.06 -3.64
C ASN A 62 -6.43 -12.60 -4.05
N LEU A 63 -5.78 -12.08 -5.10
CA LEU A 63 -6.08 -10.76 -5.65
C LEU A 63 -7.54 -10.65 -6.10
N TYR A 64 -8.07 -11.70 -6.73
CA TYR A 64 -9.45 -11.75 -7.18
C TYR A 64 -10.40 -11.73 -5.99
N ASP A 65 -10.15 -12.59 -5.00
CA ASP A 65 -10.96 -12.68 -3.80
C ASP A 65 -10.94 -11.37 -3.01
N ALA A 66 -9.77 -10.75 -2.81
CA ALA A 66 -9.63 -9.50 -2.09
C ALA A 66 -10.47 -8.38 -2.73
N ILE A 67 -10.43 -8.24 -4.06
CA ILE A 67 -11.20 -7.24 -4.81
C ILE A 67 -12.70 -7.55 -4.78
N LEU A 68 -13.10 -8.82 -4.90
CA LEU A 68 -14.50 -9.24 -4.84
C LEU A 68 -15.11 -9.06 -3.45
N LEU A 69 -14.33 -9.29 -2.40
CA LEU A 69 -14.72 -9.07 -1.00
C LEU A 69 -14.74 -7.58 -0.62
N GLY A 70 -14.38 -6.68 -1.55
CA GLY A 70 -14.54 -5.25 -1.40
C GLY A 70 -13.44 -4.58 -0.57
N THR A 71 -12.22 -5.14 -0.56
CA THR A 71 -11.08 -4.49 0.10
C THR A 71 -10.84 -3.08 -0.45
N LYS A 72 -10.35 -2.18 0.40
CA LYS A 72 -9.96 -0.81 0.00
C LYS A 72 -8.46 -0.63 -0.11
N ARG A 73 -7.70 -1.58 0.44
CA ARG A 73 -6.25 -1.62 0.39
C ARG A 73 -5.81 -3.06 0.10
N ILE A 74 -4.74 -3.22 -0.66
CA ILE A 74 -4.12 -4.52 -0.92
C ILE A 74 -2.66 -4.44 -0.45
N GLY A 75 -2.33 -5.28 0.53
CA GLY A 75 -0.96 -5.53 0.97
C GLY A 75 -0.15 -6.18 -0.14
N HIS A 76 0.99 -5.58 -0.48
CA HIS A 76 1.93 -5.92 -1.55
C HIS A 76 1.37 -5.80 -2.97
N GLY A 77 0.36 -6.60 -3.33
CA GLY A 77 -0.15 -6.64 -4.70
C GLY A 77 0.91 -6.93 -5.75
N PHE A 78 1.97 -7.68 -5.40
CA PHE A 78 3.19 -7.81 -6.19
C PHE A 78 2.92 -8.40 -7.58
N SER A 79 2.05 -9.41 -7.70
CA SER A 79 1.69 -10.03 -8.98
C SER A 79 0.59 -9.29 -9.75
N LEU A 80 0.01 -8.21 -9.20
CA LEU A 80 -1.15 -7.52 -9.79
C LEU A 80 -0.91 -7.00 -11.21
N TYR A 81 0.33 -6.62 -11.55
CA TYR A 81 0.70 -6.17 -12.90
C TYR A 81 0.46 -7.21 -14.00
N LYS A 82 0.37 -8.49 -13.65
CA LYS A 82 0.06 -9.60 -14.58
C LYS A 82 -1.43 -9.66 -14.95
N HIS A 83 -2.28 -8.92 -14.23
CA HIS A 83 -3.74 -8.96 -14.34
C HIS A 83 -4.31 -7.59 -14.75
N PRO A 84 -4.25 -7.20 -16.03
CA PRO A 84 -4.73 -5.90 -16.51
C PRO A 84 -6.17 -5.57 -16.09
N ARG A 85 -7.06 -6.58 -16.13
CA ARG A 85 -8.46 -6.38 -15.73
C ARG A 85 -8.61 -6.11 -14.23
N LEU A 86 -7.76 -6.70 -13.38
CA LEU A 86 -7.77 -6.40 -11.95
C LEU A 86 -7.19 -5.02 -11.68
N MET A 87 -6.14 -4.59 -12.41
CA MET A 87 -5.64 -3.21 -12.32
C MET A 87 -6.71 -2.18 -12.66
N GLU A 88 -7.49 -2.41 -13.73
CA GLU A 88 -8.64 -1.56 -14.07
C GLU A 88 -9.67 -1.51 -12.94
N LEU A 89 -10.02 -2.65 -12.35
CA LEU A 89 -10.95 -2.70 -11.23
C LEU A 89 -10.42 -1.98 -9.99
N CYS A 90 -9.14 -2.12 -9.67
CA CYS A 90 -8.50 -1.39 -8.57
C CYS A 90 -8.59 0.12 -8.80
N LYS A 91 -8.33 0.58 -10.02
CA LYS A 91 -8.45 1.99 -10.39
C LYS A 91 -9.89 2.49 -10.30
N GLU A 92 -10.85 1.77 -10.90
CA GLU A 92 -12.28 2.12 -10.89
C GLU A 92 -12.86 2.18 -9.48
N ARG A 93 -12.39 1.31 -8.58
CA ARG A 93 -12.91 1.18 -7.21
C ARG A 93 -12.10 1.94 -6.16
N GLU A 94 -11.08 2.69 -6.61
CA GLU A 94 -10.14 3.41 -5.77
C GLU A 94 -9.53 2.50 -4.68
N ILE A 95 -8.93 1.39 -5.10
CA ILE A 95 -8.20 0.47 -4.23
C ILE A 95 -6.73 0.86 -4.23
N CYS A 96 -6.18 1.13 -3.06
CA CYS A 96 -4.78 1.50 -2.89
C CYS A 96 -3.90 0.26 -2.69
N ILE A 97 -2.74 0.23 -3.34
CA ILE A 97 -1.77 -0.86 -3.21
C ILE A 97 -0.68 -0.43 -2.22
N GLU A 98 -0.45 -1.22 -1.19
CA GLU A 98 0.62 -1.01 -0.22
C GLU A 98 1.88 -1.70 -0.73
N VAL A 99 2.90 -0.93 -1.10
CA VAL A 99 4.11 -1.47 -1.72
C VAL A 99 5.27 -1.41 -0.73
N CYS A 100 5.90 -2.56 -0.49
CA CYS A 100 6.96 -2.77 0.49
C CYS A 100 8.26 -3.22 -0.21
N PRO A 101 8.98 -2.29 -0.88
CA PRO A 101 10.02 -2.63 -1.85
C PRO A 101 11.23 -3.35 -1.21
N ILE A 102 11.60 -2.99 0.03
CA ILE A 102 12.70 -3.66 0.74
C ILE A 102 12.31 -5.09 1.11
N SER A 103 11.08 -5.28 1.61
CA SER A 103 10.53 -6.61 1.90
C SER A 103 10.57 -7.49 0.66
N ASN A 104 10.07 -6.98 -0.47
CA ASN A 104 10.01 -7.73 -1.73
C ASN A 104 11.40 -8.11 -2.27
N GLU A 105 12.43 -7.27 -2.08
CA GLU A 105 13.81 -7.60 -2.46
C GLU A 105 14.43 -8.66 -1.52
N ILE A 106 14.27 -8.51 -0.21
CA ILE A 106 14.80 -9.45 0.80
C ILE A 106 14.16 -10.83 0.67
N LEU A 107 12.85 -10.87 0.44
CA LEU A 107 12.06 -12.09 0.23
C LEU A 107 12.22 -12.67 -1.19
N ARG A 108 13.08 -12.08 -2.03
CA ARG A 108 13.48 -12.58 -3.36
C ARG A 108 12.35 -12.58 -4.40
N LEU A 109 11.38 -11.68 -4.29
CA LEU A 109 10.37 -11.44 -5.32
C LEU A 109 10.90 -10.56 -6.46
N CYS A 110 11.89 -9.72 -6.18
CA CYS A 110 12.71 -9.06 -7.20
C CYS A 110 14.17 -9.03 -6.78
N GLY A 111 15.08 -8.94 -7.75
CA GLY A 111 16.52 -8.82 -7.47
C GLY A 111 17.00 -7.38 -7.27
N SER A 112 16.19 -6.38 -7.62
CA SER A 112 16.45 -4.96 -7.44
C SER A 112 15.20 -4.14 -7.76
N MET A 113 15.19 -2.88 -7.30
CA MET A 113 14.08 -1.95 -7.54
C MET A 113 13.74 -1.70 -9.02
N PRO A 114 14.70 -1.58 -9.97
CA PRO A 114 14.38 -1.49 -11.40
C PRO A 114 13.61 -2.70 -11.98
N MET A 115 13.65 -3.86 -11.33
CA MET A 115 12.87 -5.05 -11.70
C MET A 115 11.54 -5.15 -10.94
N HIS A 116 11.28 -4.26 -9.99
CA HIS A 116 10.05 -4.25 -9.21
C HIS A 116 8.85 -3.87 -10.10
N PRO A 117 7.66 -4.45 -9.89
CA PRO A 117 6.45 -4.12 -10.67
C PRO A 117 5.84 -2.74 -10.38
N LEU A 118 6.42 -1.95 -9.47
CA LEU A 118 5.84 -0.67 -9.02
C LEU A 118 5.64 0.32 -10.18
N PRO A 119 6.63 0.52 -11.10
CA PRO A 119 6.43 1.40 -12.25
C PRO A 119 5.25 0.99 -13.13
N ALA A 120 4.97 -0.31 -13.27
CA ALA A 120 3.83 -0.78 -14.05
C ALA A 120 2.49 -0.37 -13.40
N LEU A 121 2.38 -0.49 -12.07
CA LEU A 121 1.18 -0.07 -11.32
C LEU A 121 0.95 1.44 -11.45
N MET A 122 2.02 2.24 -11.26
CA MET A 122 1.96 3.70 -11.37
C MET A 122 1.58 4.17 -12.78
N ASN A 123 2.16 3.54 -13.82
CA ASN A 123 1.86 3.90 -15.21
C ASN A 123 0.41 3.57 -15.62
N GLN A 124 -0.25 2.64 -14.92
CA GLN A 124 -1.69 2.39 -15.09
C GLN A 124 -2.57 3.36 -14.29
N GLY A 125 -1.96 4.20 -13.44
CA GLY A 125 -2.63 5.19 -12.61
C GLY A 125 -3.30 4.57 -11.39
N LEU A 126 -2.72 3.50 -10.84
CA LEU A 126 -3.15 2.95 -9.55
C LEU A 126 -2.61 3.81 -8.41
N HIS A 127 -3.39 3.91 -7.34
CA HIS A 127 -2.99 4.55 -6.10
C HIS A 127 -2.04 3.64 -5.31
N VAL A 128 -0.96 4.23 -4.80
CA VAL A 128 0.10 3.50 -4.09
C VAL A 128 0.46 4.21 -2.81
N ALA A 129 0.56 3.45 -1.72
CA ALA A 129 1.21 3.87 -0.49
C ALA A 129 2.49 3.05 -0.29
N LEU A 130 3.63 3.72 -0.12
CA LEU A 130 4.88 3.04 0.24
C LEU A 130 4.88 2.71 1.73
N CYS A 131 5.20 1.46 2.04
CA CYS A 131 5.25 0.90 3.38
C CYS A 131 6.61 0.22 3.61
N SER A 132 7.00 0.03 4.87
CA SER A 132 8.26 -0.63 5.24
C SER A 132 8.09 -2.08 5.68
N ASP A 133 6.85 -2.56 5.78
CA ASP A 133 6.50 -3.89 6.28
C ASP A 133 7.10 -4.17 7.66
N ASP A 134 8.11 -5.04 7.76
CA ASP A 134 8.85 -5.36 8.99
C ASP A 134 10.26 -4.72 9.04
N PRO A 135 10.41 -3.38 9.14
CA PRO A 135 11.70 -2.70 8.98
C PRO A 135 12.76 -3.19 9.97
N SER A 136 12.37 -3.50 11.21
CA SER A 136 13.31 -4.00 12.23
C SER A 136 13.88 -5.38 11.91
N ILE A 137 13.12 -6.25 11.24
CA ILE A 137 13.59 -7.56 10.79
C ILE A 137 14.59 -7.39 9.65
N PHE A 138 14.37 -6.40 8.79
CA PHE A 138 15.21 -6.09 7.64
C PHE A 138 16.44 -5.23 7.97
N GLY A 139 16.63 -4.85 9.24
CA GLY A 139 17.77 -4.04 9.69
C GLY A 139 17.63 -2.54 9.40
N ASN A 140 16.41 -2.07 9.13
CA ASN A 140 16.07 -0.68 8.82
C ASN A 140 15.16 -0.07 9.90
N MET A 141 14.92 1.24 9.81
CA MET A 141 14.06 1.97 10.74
C MET A 141 13.16 2.96 10.00
N GLY A 142 11.85 2.88 10.24
CA GLY A 142 10.86 3.77 9.64
C GLY A 142 10.73 3.59 8.12
N LEU A 143 10.24 4.62 7.44
CA LEU A 143 9.88 4.58 6.01
C LEU A 143 10.97 5.12 5.07
N SER A 144 11.95 5.87 5.58
CA SER A 144 12.89 6.62 4.73
C SER A 144 13.71 5.72 3.80
N PHE A 145 14.01 4.48 4.21
CA PHE A 145 14.79 3.54 3.42
C PHE A 145 14.00 3.04 2.20
N ASP A 146 12.74 2.67 2.36
CA ASP A 146 11.85 2.26 1.26
C ASP A 146 11.61 3.42 0.29
N PHE A 147 11.36 4.62 0.82
CA PHE A 147 11.24 5.84 0.00
C PHE A 147 12.52 6.12 -0.78
N PHE A 148 13.70 5.97 -0.15
CA PHE A 148 14.98 6.16 -0.82
C PHE A 148 15.17 5.14 -1.94
N GLN A 149 14.97 3.85 -1.67
CA GLN A 149 15.14 2.77 -2.65
C GLN A 149 14.28 3.01 -3.90
N VAL A 150 13.02 3.40 -3.72
CA VAL A 150 12.13 3.75 -4.83
C VAL A 150 12.60 5.01 -5.55
N PHE A 151 12.88 6.08 -4.81
CA PHE A 151 13.22 7.38 -5.40
C PHE A 151 14.46 7.31 -6.29
N VAL A 152 15.55 6.70 -5.80
CA VAL A 152 16.82 6.65 -6.54
C VAL A 152 16.86 5.60 -7.65
N ALA A 153 15.85 4.73 -7.75
CA ALA A 153 15.83 3.66 -8.75
C ALA A 153 15.66 4.15 -10.19
N SER A 154 15.16 5.37 -10.39
CA SER A 154 14.97 5.94 -11.71
C SER A 154 14.97 7.46 -11.69
N GLU A 155 15.60 8.07 -12.69
CA GLU A 155 15.66 9.54 -12.88
C GLU A 155 14.30 10.16 -13.22
N VAL A 156 13.30 9.35 -13.60
CA VAL A 156 11.93 9.84 -13.84
C VAL A 156 11.19 10.16 -12.55
N ASN A 157 11.67 9.67 -11.41
CA ASN A 157 11.08 9.96 -10.12
C ASN A 157 11.41 11.38 -9.69
N THR A 158 10.37 12.15 -9.35
CA THR A 158 10.52 13.54 -8.95
C THR A 158 9.92 13.77 -7.57
N LEU A 159 10.07 14.99 -7.04
CA LEU A 159 9.35 15.41 -5.83
C LEU A 159 7.82 15.27 -5.99
N ALA A 160 7.29 15.37 -7.21
CA ALA A 160 5.87 15.12 -7.46
C ALA A 160 5.51 13.64 -7.24
N THR A 161 6.37 12.71 -7.69
CA THR A 161 6.19 11.28 -7.44
C THR A 161 6.15 10.97 -5.95
N LEU A 162 7.10 11.51 -5.18
CA LEU A 162 7.13 11.36 -3.73
C LEU A 162 5.86 11.93 -3.08
N ARG A 163 5.41 13.09 -3.55
CA ARG A 163 4.21 13.74 -3.05
C ARG A 163 2.99 12.84 -3.20
N GLU A 164 2.80 12.19 -4.36
CA GLU A 164 1.65 11.33 -4.58
C GLU A 164 1.61 10.16 -3.58
N PHE A 165 2.72 9.45 -3.36
CA PHE A 165 2.76 8.37 -2.35
C PHE A 165 2.41 8.85 -0.95
N VAL A 166 2.88 10.04 -0.56
CA VAL A 166 2.61 10.60 0.76
C VAL A 166 1.14 11.01 0.87
N TRP A 167 0.56 11.62 -0.16
CA TRP A 167 -0.85 12.03 -0.15
C TRP A 167 -1.81 10.84 -0.19
N ASP A 168 -1.48 9.80 -0.96
CA ASP A 168 -2.25 8.57 -1.03
C ASP A 168 -2.23 7.81 0.30
N SER A 169 -1.13 7.88 1.06
CA SER A 169 -1.08 7.27 2.40
C SER A 169 -2.12 7.86 3.37
N ILE A 170 -2.44 9.16 3.27
CA ILE A 170 -3.54 9.79 4.02
C ILE A 170 -4.88 9.49 3.36
N ARG A 171 -4.98 9.60 2.02
CA ARG A 171 -6.24 9.45 1.27
C ARG A 171 -6.90 8.12 1.59
N PHE A 172 -6.09 7.06 1.56
CA PHE A 172 -6.52 5.68 1.74
C PHE A 172 -6.33 5.16 3.16
N SER A 173 -5.99 6.03 4.12
CA SER A 173 -6.02 5.69 5.54
C SER A 173 -7.46 5.43 6.03
N SER A 174 -7.57 4.77 7.17
CA SER A 174 -8.84 4.49 7.86
C SER A 174 -9.33 5.63 8.75
N LEU A 175 -8.68 6.79 8.67
CA LEU A 175 -9.11 8.01 9.36
C LEU A 175 -10.49 8.45 8.86
N SER A 176 -11.26 9.10 9.72
CA SER A 176 -12.47 9.82 9.32
C SER A 176 -12.13 11.01 8.41
N ASP A 177 -13.12 11.53 7.68
CA ASP A 177 -12.92 12.67 6.76
C ASP A 177 -12.41 13.93 7.49
N ASP A 178 -12.85 14.15 8.72
CA ASP A 178 -12.38 15.25 9.57
C ASP A 178 -10.91 15.05 9.98
N GLU A 179 -10.53 13.84 10.36
CA GLU A 179 -9.15 13.49 10.71
C GLU A 179 -8.23 13.58 9.49
N LYS A 180 -8.68 13.12 8.31
CA LYS A 180 -7.96 13.28 7.05
C LYS A 180 -7.75 14.75 6.71
N SER A 181 -8.80 15.57 6.85
CA SER A 181 -8.71 17.02 6.61
C SER A 181 -7.67 17.69 7.51
N ARG A 182 -7.63 17.32 8.79
CA ARG A 182 -6.61 17.79 9.73
C ARG A 182 -5.21 17.29 9.38
N ALA A 183 -5.09 16.01 9.03
CA ALA A 183 -3.82 15.41 8.64
C ALA A 183 -3.25 16.07 7.37
N TYR A 184 -4.08 16.35 6.38
CA TYR A 184 -3.68 17.10 5.18
C TYR A 184 -3.22 18.51 5.51
N GLY A 185 -3.92 19.25 6.37
CA GLY A 185 -3.47 20.59 6.77
C GLY A 185 -2.10 20.58 7.45
N MET A 186 -1.83 19.57 8.29
CA MET A 186 -0.52 19.38 8.91
C MET A 186 0.54 18.98 7.88
N LEU A 187 0.21 18.06 6.98
CA LEU A 187 1.10 17.60 5.92
C LEU A 187 1.49 18.72 4.96
N GLU A 188 0.55 19.54 4.53
CA GLU A 188 0.81 20.70 3.65
C GLU A 188 1.79 21.69 4.27
N LEU A 189 1.65 21.96 5.57
CA LEU A 189 2.58 22.82 6.30
C LEU A 189 3.99 22.20 6.37
N GLN A 190 4.10 20.91 6.67
CA GLN A 190 5.40 20.23 6.74
C GLN A 190 6.05 20.08 5.36
N TRP A 191 5.27 19.76 4.34
CA TRP A 191 5.71 19.69 2.96
C TRP A 191 6.24 21.04 2.48
N SER A 192 5.54 22.14 2.79
CA SER A 192 6.00 23.48 2.43
C SER A 192 7.35 23.82 3.07
N LYS A 193 7.55 23.46 4.35
CA LYS A 193 8.84 23.62 5.04
C LYS A 193 9.93 22.75 4.41
N PHE A 194 9.60 21.51 4.05
CA PHE A 194 10.52 20.60 3.37
C PHE A 194 10.95 21.15 2.01
N ILE A 195 10.02 21.60 1.17
CA ILE A 195 10.34 22.22 -0.12
C ILE A 195 11.21 23.48 0.07
N HIS A 196 10.87 24.34 1.03
CA HIS A 196 11.69 25.51 1.34
C HIS A 196 13.12 25.10 1.72
N TYR A 197 13.28 24.12 2.61
CA TYR A 197 14.58 23.57 3.00
C TYR A 197 15.38 23.05 1.80
N ILE A 198 14.73 22.29 0.89
CA ILE A 198 15.39 21.76 -0.31
C ILE A 198 15.89 22.90 -1.19
N LEU A 199 15.05 23.89 -1.47
CA LEU A 199 15.41 25.03 -2.31
C LEU A 199 16.51 25.90 -1.69
N THR A 200 16.46 26.17 -0.38
CA THR A 200 17.50 26.97 0.28
C THR A 200 18.83 26.25 0.39
N THR A 201 18.81 24.93 0.56
CA THR A 201 20.03 24.13 0.80
C THR A 201 20.67 23.68 -0.51
N TYR A 202 19.86 23.32 -1.51
CA TYR A 202 20.32 22.68 -2.75
C TYR A 202 19.89 23.43 -4.02
N GLY A 203 19.09 24.50 -3.94
CA GLY A 203 18.57 25.22 -5.11
C GLY A 203 19.59 26.11 -5.84
N ASN A 204 20.74 26.40 -5.21
CA ASN A 204 21.85 27.15 -5.82
C ASN A 204 22.96 26.24 -6.37
N VAL A 205 22.69 24.95 -6.55
CA VAL A 205 23.62 24.06 -7.24
C VAL A 205 23.48 24.35 -8.73
N GLU A 206 24.22 25.37 -9.21
CA GLU A 206 24.46 25.56 -10.64
C GLU A 206 25.12 24.29 -11.19
N ASP A 207 24.46 23.65 -12.16
CA ASP A 207 24.99 22.66 -13.11
C ASP A 207 26.17 21.81 -12.60
N ALA A 208 25.88 20.80 -11.76
CA ALA A 208 26.80 19.69 -11.55
C ALA A 208 26.40 18.51 -12.45
N HIS A 209 26.88 18.61 -13.70
CA HIS A 209 26.93 17.61 -14.80
C HIS A 209 25.76 17.55 -15.79
#